data_AF-A0A7W1BLH7-F1
#
_entry.id   AF-A0A7W1BLH7-F1
#
_cell.length_a   1.000
_cell.length_b   1.000
_cell.length_c   1.000
_cell.angle_alpha   90.00
_cell.angle_beta   90.00
_cell.angle_gamma   90.00
#
_symmetry.space_group_name_H-M   'P 1'
#
loop_
_entity.id
_entity.type
_entity.pdbx_description
1 polymer ?
#
loop_
_entity_poly.entity_id
_entity_poly.type
_entity_poly.pdbx_seq_one_letter_code
_entity_poly.pdbx_strand_id
1 'polypeptide(L)'
;MRIHVMAATAAMLVMIPADRVSAQAAPPKSMMKADRAAVDRIIAKWPERPRLGAVEMIAKYGLPQEASSERIIWHNAGPFKRVTVLNLETPHDFPMPHVDFLEHTITYNVPQDKVGPLIEFDGSSTINRTVGELSARCDLEGHNVLTLNLDHDIVTGKKTVQEARTAFGEIVTQDVLGKHPPYIEALQFEPHSMSAAAFADKPVIPGSPMRANGADRPAGDAAKMNDAEILATAIAVDLNEILAAAEAGKKKMSQPALDYANQLHEGHGMNMVKAMKLGQEIGVTPMITGSVDKLQKKGAGTLATLVRLEGSAFERAYLAAMVKGHAEVISMIDNRLLKSANNDELKKHLTAARADVAGHLEKAKSLQSGASR
;
A
#
# COMPACT_ATOMS: atom_id res chain seq x y z
N MET A 1 37.47 -12.17 34.44
CA MET A 1 37.41 -10.90 35.19
C MET A 1 36.30 -10.08 34.58
N ARG A 2 35.13 -10.00 35.25
CA ARG A 2 33.93 -9.32 34.76
C ARG A 2 34.04 -7.83 35.06
N ILE A 3 33.91 -6.96 34.05
CA ILE A 3 33.80 -5.52 34.24
C ILE A 3 32.38 -5.12 33.85
N HIS A 4 31.59 -4.74 34.85
CA HIS A 4 30.34 -4.01 34.68
C HIS A 4 30.68 -2.55 34.41
N VAL A 5 30.05 -1.94 33.40
CA VAL A 5 29.97 -0.49 33.27
C VAL A 5 28.50 -0.11 33.18
N MET A 6 27.98 0.40 34.30
CA MET A 6 26.74 1.18 34.33
C MET A 6 27.03 2.57 33.78
N ALA A 7 26.26 3.02 32.80
CA ALA A 7 26.16 4.43 32.43
C ALA A 7 24.72 4.88 32.70
N ALA A 8 24.57 5.77 33.68
CA ALA A 8 23.34 6.49 33.96
C ALA A 8 23.33 7.79 33.16
N THR A 9 22.26 8.04 32.40
CA THR A 9 21.98 9.33 31.77
C THR A 9 20.54 9.73 32.08
N ALA A 10 20.41 10.80 32.87
CA ALA A 10 19.15 11.44 33.18
C ALA A 10 18.68 12.28 31.98
N ALA A 11 17.45 12.06 31.51
CA ALA A 11 16.80 12.88 30.50
C ALA A 11 15.84 13.87 31.17
N MET A 12 16.10 15.16 30.98
CA MET A 12 15.16 16.25 31.30
C MET A 12 13.98 16.20 30.32
N LEU A 13 12.77 16.12 30.87
CA LEU A 13 11.51 16.17 30.14
C LEU A 13 11.18 17.63 29.80
N VAL A 14 11.26 18.01 28.52
CA VAL A 14 10.69 19.26 28.01
C VAL A 14 9.33 18.93 27.39
N MET A 15 8.25 19.38 28.04
CA MET A 15 6.88 19.35 27.49
C MET A 15 6.74 20.41 26.39
N ILE A 16 6.35 19.99 25.19
CA ILE A 16 5.89 20.87 24.10
C ILE A 16 4.38 20.65 23.95
N PRO A 17 3.55 21.71 23.81
CA PRO A 17 2.10 21.55 23.73
C PRO A 17 1.68 20.91 22.41
N ALA A 18 0.70 20.01 22.51
CA ALA A 18 0.12 19.29 21.39
C ALA A 18 -0.82 20.20 20.59
N ASP A 19 -0.47 20.50 19.34
CA ASP A 19 -1.40 21.07 18.38
C ASP A 19 -1.60 20.17 17.15
N ARG A 20 -2.85 19.71 17.05
CA ARG A 20 -3.66 19.27 15.90
C ARG A 20 -2.92 18.68 14.69
N VAL A 21 -2.71 17.36 14.74
CA VAL A 21 -2.44 16.52 13.55
C VAL A 21 -3.77 16.15 12.89
N SER A 22 -3.89 16.48 11.59
CA SER A 22 -4.99 16.07 10.73
C SER A 22 -5.13 14.54 10.71
N ALA A 23 -6.36 14.03 10.73
CA ALA A 23 -6.67 12.60 10.76
C ALA A 23 -6.18 11.84 9.51
N GLN A 24 -4.90 11.48 9.51
CA GLN A 24 -4.39 10.27 8.89
C GLN A 24 -4.87 9.07 9.70
N ALA A 25 -5.02 7.91 9.06
CA ALA A 25 -5.40 6.68 9.75
C ALA A 25 -4.53 6.53 11.00
N ALA A 26 -5.17 6.40 12.16
CA ALA A 26 -4.45 6.21 13.41
C ALA A 26 -3.42 5.10 13.21
N PRO A 27 -2.15 5.29 13.63
CA PRO A 27 -1.20 4.19 13.62
C PRO A 27 -1.85 3.01 14.32
N PRO A 28 -1.65 1.76 13.83
CA PRO A 28 -2.20 0.59 14.50
C PRO A 28 -1.85 0.69 15.99
N LYS A 29 -2.84 0.40 16.86
CA LYS A 29 -2.64 0.34 18.32
C LYS A 29 -1.28 -0.31 18.57
N SER A 30 -0.39 0.34 19.33
CA SER A 30 0.94 -0.14 19.73
C SER A 30 0.99 -1.66 19.63
N MET A 31 1.61 -2.19 18.57
CA MET A 31 1.58 -3.64 18.32
C MET A 31 2.17 -4.33 19.55
N MET A 32 1.40 -5.20 20.18
CA MET A 32 1.89 -5.96 21.32
C MET A 32 3.08 -6.80 20.86
N LYS A 33 4.14 -6.82 21.68
CA LYS A 33 5.28 -7.71 21.42
C LYS A 33 4.79 -9.16 21.42
N ALA A 34 5.37 -9.98 20.56
CA ALA A 34 5.10 -11.40 20.48
C ALA A 34 5.48 -12.10 21.79
N ASP A 35 4.81 -13.22 22.07
CA ASP A 35 5.14 -14.08 23.21
C ASP A 35 6.51 -14.76 23.01
N ARG A 36 7.37 -14.72 24.03
CA ARG A 36 8.75 -15.26 23.96
C ARG A 36 8.74 -16.74 23.57
N ALA A 37 7.91 -17.55 24.23
CA ALA A 37 7.88 -18.98 24.01
C ALA A 37 7.35 -19.32 22.60
N ALA A 38 6.41 -18.54 22.08
CA ALA A 38 5.97 -18.66 20.69
C ALA A 38 7.11 -18.34 19.70
N VAL A 39 7.84 -17.25 19.91
CA VAL A 39 8.99 -16.88 19.04
C VAL A 39 10.06 -17.97 19.07
N ASP A 40 10.40 -18.51 20.26
CA ASP A 40 11.38 -19.61 20.38
C ASP A 40 10.96 -20.85 19.59
N ARG A 41 9.69 -21.26 19.69
CA ARG A 41 9.16 -22.39 18.92
C ARG A 41 9.19 -22.17 17.41
N ILE A 42 9.03 -20.92 16.97
CA ILE A 42 9.08 -20.55 15.55
C ILE A 42 10.52 -20.68 15.04
N ILE A 43 11.47 -19.96 15.65
CA ILE A 43 12.85 -19.89 15.14
C ILE A 43 13.62 -21.19 15.36
N ALA A 44 13.20 -22.07 16.27
CA ALA A 44 13.78 -23.40 16.45
C ALA A 44 13.70 -24.28 15.19
N LYS A 45 12.83 -23.96 14.24
CA LYS A 45 12.66 -24.69 12.97
C LYS A 45 13.41 -24.06 11.80
N TRP A 46 14.06 -22.91 12.01
CA TRP A 46 14.76 -22.18 10.97
C TRP A 46 16.16 -22.75 10.71
N PRO A 47 16.76 -22.54 9.52
CA PRO A 47 18.18 -22.74 9.29
C PRO A 47 19.02 -22.00 10.33
N GLU A 48 20.21 -22.53 10.55
CA GLU A 48 21.05 -22.12 11.68
C GLU A 48 21.38 -20.63 11.67
N ARG A 49 21.79 -20.07 10.52
CA ARG A 49 22.21 -18.66 10.44
C ARG A 49 21.06 -17.67 10.68
N PRO A 50 19.90 -17.76 9.97
CA PRO A 50 18.71 -16.98 10.32
C PRO A 50 18.29 -17.10 11.79
N ARG A 51 18.33 -18.31 12.36
CA ARG A 51 17.98 -18.52 13.76
C ARG A 51 18.94 -17.78 14.70
N LEU A 52 20.24 -17.81 14.43
CA LEU A 52 21.24 -17.09 15.22
C LEU A 52 21.08 -15.57 15.08
N GLY A 53 20.89 -15.07 13.85
CA GLY A 53 20.59 -13.65 13.61
C GLY A 53 19.31 -13.20 14.33
N ALA A 54 18.27 -14.04 14.34
CA ALA A 54 17.07 -13.78 15.13
C ALA A 54 17.36 -13.66 16.63
N VAL A 55 18.16 -14.57 17.21
CA VAL A 55 18.55 -14.51 18.62
C VAL A 55 19.33 -13.23 18.93
N GLU A 56 20.23 -12.82 18.05
CA GLU A 56 21.01 -11.58 18.18
C GLU A 56 20.10 -10.34 18.17
N MET A 57 19.20 -10.25 17.19
CA MET A 57 18.26 -9.13 17.10
C MET A 57 17.28 -9.10 18.28
N ILE A 58 16.87 -10.26 18.81
CA ILE A 58 16.08 -10.33 20.06
C ILE A 58 16.87 -9.80 21.25
N ALA A 59 18.16 -10.15 21.36
CA ALA A 59 19.01 -9.66 22.43
C ALA A 59 19.18 -8.12 22.36
N LYS A 60 19.26 -7.56 21.15
CA LYS A 60 19.46 -6.13 20.93
C LYS A 60 18.17 -5.30 21.06
N TYR A 61 17.09 -5.71 20.40
CA TYR A 61 15.85 -4.95 20.27
C TYR A 61 14.69 -5.46 21.16
N GLY A 62 14.91 -6.56 21.88
CA GLY A 62 13.89 -7.25 22.66
C GLY A 62 12.97 -8.11 21.77
N LEU A 63 11.82 -8.51 22.29
CA LEU A 63 10.86 -9.33 21.52
C LEU A 63 10.29 -8.57 20.31
N PRO A 64 10.17 -9.24 19.14
CA PRO A 64 9.60 -8.64 17.93
C PRO A 64 8.09 -8.39 18.08
N GLN A 65 7.52 -7.54 17.24
CA GLN A 65 6.07 -7.34 17.16
C GLN A 65 5.39 -8.35 16.23
N GLU A 66 6.11 -8.87 15.24
CA GLU A 66 5.61 -9.92 14.35
C GLU A 66 6.55 -11.13 14.34
N ALA A 67 5.96 -12.34 14.37
CA ALA A 67 6.69 -13.58 14.19
C ALA A 67 5.84 -14.61 13.43
N SER A 68 6.40 -15.16 12.35
CA SER A 68 5.79 -16.20 11.53
C SER A 68 6.83 -17.28 11.17
N SER A 69 6.42 -18.36 10.51
CA SER A 69 7.36 -19.39 10.04
C SER A 69 8.40 -18.84 9.06
N GLU A 70 8.12 -17.72 8.39
CA GLU A 70 8.96 -17.19 7.31
C GLU A 70 9.80 -15.97 7.73
N ARG A 71 9.39 -15.24 8.76
CA ARG A 71 10.10 -14.02 9.19
C ARG A 71 9.70 -13.56 10.60
N ILE A 72 10.57 -12.74 11.20
CA ILE A 72 10.29 -11.97 12.41
C ILE A 72 10.60 -10.50 12.15
N ILE A 73 9.79 -9.59 12.68
CA ILE A 73 9.88 -8.15 12.41
C ILE A 73 9.83 -7.34 13.71
N TRP A 74 10.76 -6.40 13.81
CA TRP A 74 10.69 -5.26 14.72
C TRP A 74 10.27 -4.02 13.96
N HIS A 75 9.27 -3.30 14.46
CA HIS A 75 8.85 -2.02 13.92
C HIS A 75 9.40 -0.87 14.76
N ASN A 76 9.89 0.18 14.10
CA ASN A 76 10.41 1.40 14.75
C ASN A 76 11.51 1.09 15.78
N ALA A 77 12.46 0.23 15.42
CA ALA A 77 13.60 -0.12 16.25
C ALA A 77 14.78 0.79 15.92
N GLY A 78 15.16 1.66 16.87
CA GLY A 78 16.21 2.65 16.63
C GLY A 78 15.87 3.59 15.46
N PRO A 79 16.79 3.83 14.51
CA PRO A 79 16.52 4.66 13.33
C PRO A 79 15.75 3.92 12.24
N PHE A 80 15.49 2.62 12.40
CA PHE A 80 14.90 1.78 11.37
C PHE A 80 13.39 1.81 11.45
N LYS A 81 12.76 1.99 10.28
CA LYS A 81 11.32 1.77 10.09
C LYS A 81 10.99 0.33 10.44
N ARG A 82 11.82 -0.62 9.97
CA ARG A 82 11.72 -2.04 10.26
C ARG A 82 13.09 -2.72 10.30
N VAL A 83 13.21 -3.70 11.18
CA VAL A 83 14.27 -4.72 11.14
C VAL A 83 13.58 -6.06 10.92
N THR A 84 14.03 -6.82 9.92
CA THR A 84 13.42 -8.10 9.55
C THR A 84 14.49 -9.18 9.50
N VAL A 85 14.23 -10.33 10.13
CA VAL A 85 15.02 -11.55 9.89
C VAL A 85 14.13 -12.53 9.12
N LEU A 86 14.62 -13.04 7.99
CA LEU A 86 13.94 -13.99 7.11
C LEU A 86 14.42 -15.42 7.37
N ASN A 87 13.52 -16.39 7.27
CA ASN A 87 13.80 -17.83 7.28
C ASN A 87 14.36 -18.34 5.94
N LEU A 88 15.19 -17.54 5.27
CA LEU A 88 15.75 -17.85 3.96
C LEU A 88 17.15 -17.28 3.88
N GLU A 89 18.11 -18.08 3.41
CA GLU A 89 19.47 -17.65 3.09
C GLU A 89 19.57 -17.42 1.59
N THR A 90 19.88 -16.18 1.18
CA THR A 90 20.13 -15.84 -0.23
C THR A 90 21.62 -15.60 -0.44
N PRO A 91 22.34 -16.41 -1.24
CA PRO A 91 23.76 -16.18 -1.51
C PRO A 91 24.02 -14.80 -2.12
N HIS A 92 25.04 -14.11 -1.61
CA HIS A 92 25.47 -12.80 -2.09
C HIS A 92 27.00 -12.68 -2.00
N ASP A 93 27.64 -12.25 -3.08
CA ASP A 93 29.10 -12.32 -3.23
C ASP A 93 29.83 -10.98 -3.03
N PHE A 94 29.11 -9.89 -2.74
CA PHE A 94 29.68 -8.56 -2.55
C PHE A 94 29.58 -8.10 -1.09
N PRO A 95 30.65 -7.58 -0.47
CA PRO A 95 32.01 -7.43 -1.00
C PRO A 95 32.79 -8.75 -1.02
N MET A 96 32.29 -9.77 -0.33
CA MET A 96 32.80 -11.14 -0.32
C MET A 96 31.62 -12.12 -0.16
N PRO A 97 31.79 -13.41 -0.49
CA PRO A 97 30.74 -14.42 -0.36
C PRO A 97 30.16 -14.53 1.06
N HIS A 98 28.86 -14.31 1.17
CA HIS A 98 28.05 -14.46 2.37
C HIS A 98 26.58 -14.74 1.98
N VAL A 99 25.65 -14.64 2.93
CA VAL A 99 24.21 -14.88 2.70
C VAL A 99 23.37 -13.77 3.29
N ASP A 100 22.31 -13.38 2.60
CA ASP A 100 21.34 -12.42 3.10
C ASP A 100 20.23 -13.14 3.85
N PHE A 101 20.00 -12.73 5.10
CA PHE A 101 18.81 -13.11 5.88
C PHE A 101 18.31 -12.01 6.82
N LEU A 102 19.06 -10.91 6.98
CA LEU A 102 18.75 -9.78 7.85
C LEU A 102 18.56 -8.52 7.00
N GLU A 103 17.44 -7.84 7.16
CA GLU A 103 17.06 -6.63 6.43
C GLU A 103 16.84 -5.46 7.39
N HIS A 104 17.38 -4.30 7.05
CA HIS A 104 17.12 -3.03 7.73
C HIS A 104 16.46 -2.05 6.76
N THR A 105 15.24 -1.64 7.04
CA THR A 105 14.48 -0.67 6.25
C THR A 105 14.45 0.68 6.95
N ILE A 106 14.76 1.74 6.21
CA ILE A 106 14.59 3.13 6.63
C ILE A 106 13.55 3.85 5.77
N THR A 107 13.02 4.94 6.31
CA THR A 107 12.22 5.88 5.54
C THR A 107 13.15 6.74 4.69
N TYR A 108 13.11 6.56 3.37
CA TYR A 108 14.00 7.24 2.45
C TYR A 108 13.39 7.44 1.07
N ASN A 109 13.29 8.70 0.65
CA ASN A 109 12.77 9.10 -0.64
C ASN A 109 13.88 9.06 -1.70
N VAL A 110 14.11 7.88 -2.30
CA VAL A 110 15.13 7.72 -3.37
C VAL A 110 14.69 8.45 -4.64
N PRO A 111 15.50 9.40 -5.17
CA PRO A 111 15.26 10.02 -6.47
C PRO A 111 15.26 8.99 -7.61
N GLN A 112 14.39 9.16 -8.60
CA GLN A 112 14.21 8.17 -9.66
C GLN A 112 15.50 7.88 -10.45
N ASP A 113 16.26 8.92 -10.75
CA ASP A 113 17.54 8.87 -11.45
C ASP A 113 18.65 8.20 -10.64
N LYS A 114 18.44 7.98 -9.34
CA LYS A 114 19.38 7.29 -8.45
C LYS A 114 19.08 5.81 -8.27
N VAL A 115 17.93 5.31 -8.69
CA VAL A 115 17.56 3.89 -8.54
C VAL A 115 18.58 2.97 -9.23
N GLY A 116 18.93 3.25 -10.48
CA GLY A 116 19.93 2.48 -11.23
C GLY A 116 21.30 2.43 -10.51
N PRO A 117 21.89 3.59 -10.16
CA PRO A 117 23.12 3.65 -9.40
C PRO A 117 23.12 2.88 -8.07
N LEU A 118 22.02 2.89 -7.31
CA LEU A 118 21.96 2.12 -6.06
C LEU A 118 21.97 0.61 -6.29
N ILE A 119 21.25 0.13 -7.30
CA ILE A 119 21.25 -1.29 -7.67
C ILE A 119 22.59 -1.73 -8.28
N GLU A 120 23.29 -0.82 -8.98
CA GLU A 120 24.65 -1.07 -9.48
C GLU A 120 25.68 -1.15 -8.34
N PHE A 121 25.47 -0.38 -7.27
CA PHE A 121 26.31 -0.41 -6.08
C PHE A 121 26.15 -1.71 -5.30
N ASP A 122 24.92 -2.11 -4.97
CA ASP A 122 24.62 -3.30 -4.18
C ASP A 122 23.30 -3.95 -4.63
N GLY A 123 23.36 -5.22 -5.04
CA GLY A 123 22.20 -5.98 -5.50
C GLY A 123 21.22 -6.33 -4.37
N SER A 124 21.64 -6.16 -3.12
CA SER A 124 20.85 -6.45 -1.93
C SER A 124 20.08 -5.23 -1.40
N SER A 125 20.28 -4.04 -1.98
CA SER A 125 19.46 -2.86 -1.71
C SER A 125 18.07 -2.97 -2.34
N THR A 126 17.03 -2.71 -1.56
CA THR A 126 15.63 -2.73 -2.02
C THR A 126 15.00 -1.34 -1.89
N ILE A 127 14.34 -0.89 -2.97
CA ILE A 127 13.79 0.47 -3.06
C ILE A 127 12.29 0.39 -3.33
N ASN A 128 11.49 0.97 -2.43
CA ASN A 128 10.06 1.12 -2.63
C ASN A 128 9.67 2.60 -2.59
N ARG A 129 9.62 3.22 -3.78
CA ARG A 129 9.40 4.66 -3.92
C ARG A 129 8.01 5.09 -3.46
N THR A 130 6.98 4.31 -3.75
CA THR A 130 5.59 4.69 -3.46
C THR A 130 5.35 4.91 -1.96
N VAL A 131 5.99 4.10 -1.10
CA VAL A 131 5.94 4.25 0.37
C VAL A 131 7.19 4.89 0.98
N GLY A 132 8.09 5.40 0.13
CA GLY A 132 9.36 6.05 0.48
C GLY A 132 10.25 5.23 1.40
N GLU A 133 10.65 4.04 0.95
CA GLU A 133 11.51 3.12 1.69
C GLU A 133 12.76 2.76 0.89
N LEU A 134 13.86 2.64 1.64
CA LEU A 134 15.12 2.04 1.21
C LEU A 134 15.50 0.99 2.27
N SER A 135 15.91 -0.20 1.83
CA SER A 135 16.43 -1.24 2.72
C SER A 135 17.73 -1.82 2.20
N ALA A 136 18.55 -2.31 3.11
CA ALA A 136 19.72 -3.14 2.82
C ALA A 136 19.53 -4.53 3.42
N ARG A 137 20.09 -5.55 2.76
CA ARG A 137 20.05 -6.96 3.21
C ARG A 137 21.45 -7.55 3.25
N CYS A 138 21.74 -8.28 4.32
CA CYS A 138 23.03 -8.92 4.60
C CYS A 138 22.85 -10.00 5.69
N ASP A 139 23.93 -10.59 6.19
CA ASP A 139 23.95 -11.40 7.41
C ASP A 139 24.20 -10.57 8.69
N LEU A 140 24.80 -9.38 8.54
CA LEU A 140 25.18 -8.50 9.66
C LEU A 140 24.45 -7.16 9.63
N GLU A 141 24.00 -6.68 10.80
CA GLU A 141 23.38 -5.36 10.91
C GLU A 141 24.36 -4.24 10.50
N GLY A 142 25.61 -4.32 10.94
CA GLY A 142 26.60 -3.29 10.64
C GLY A 142 26.87 -3.12 9.15
N HIS A 143 26.83 -4.22 8.38
CA HIS A 143 26.94 -4.16 6.92
C HIS A 143 25.70 -3.55 6.27
N ASN A 144 24.50 -3.84 6.78
CA ASN A 144 23.29 -3.16 6.33
C ASN A 144 23.36 -1.64 6.59
N VAL A 145 23.86 -1.22 7.76
CA VAL A 145 24.08 0.19 8.10
C VAL A 145 25.09 0.83 7.15
N LEU A 146 26.18 0.13 6.84
CA LEU A 146 27.19 0.56 5.87
C LEU A 146 26.60 0.73 4.47
N THR A 147 25.82 -0.25 3.97
CA THR A 147 25.13 -0.16 2.67
C THR A 147 24.24 1.09 2.65
N LEU A 148 23.40 1.31 3.66
CA LEU A 148 22.49 2.46 3.72
C LEU A 148 23.24 3.81 3.76
N ASN A 149 24.37 3.88 4.43
CA ASN A 149 25.23 5.06 4.45
C ASN A 149 25.86 5.36 3.08
N LEU A 150 26.31 4.32 2.39
CA LEU A 150 26.91 4.47 1.06
C LEU A 150 25.85 4.74 -0.01
N ASP A 151 24.65 4.17 0.12
CA ASP A 151 23.48 4.53 -0.70
C ASP A 151 23.15 6.03 -0.56
N HIS A 152 23.17 6.55 0.67
CA HIS A 152 22.99 7.99 0.91
C HIS A 152 24.10 8.83 0.27
N ASP A 153 25.36 8.41 0.37
CA ASP A 153 26.48 9.09 -0.28
C ASP A 153 26.34 9.11 -1.82
N ILE A 154 25.81 8.05 -2.43
CA ILE A 154 25.53 8.00 -3.89
C ILE A 154 24.36 8.93 -4.25
N VAL A 155 23.27 8.90 -3.48
CA VAL A 155 22.09 9.74 -3.71
C VAL A 155 22.45 11.22 -3.63
N THR A 156 23.26 11.61 -2.65
CA THR A 156 23.70 13.00 -2.43
C THR A 156 24.85 13.42 -3.35
N GLY A 157 25.42 12.49 -4.13
CA GLY A 157 26.54 12.76 -5.03
C GLY A 157 27.89 12.93 -4.32
N LYS A 158 27.97 12.56 -3.04
CA LYS A 158 29.22 12.53 -2.28
C LYS A 158 30.15 11.40 -2.72
N LYS A 159 29.60 10.32 -3.28
CA LYS A 159 30.36 9.23 -3.90
C LYS A 159 29.73 8.81 -5.22
N THR A 160 30.57 8.40 -6.15
CA THR A 160 30.17 7.56 -7.29
C THR A 160 29.94 6.12 -6.84
N VAL A 161 29.28 5.33 -7.69
CA VAL A 161 29.07 3.89 -7.44
C VAL A 161 30.40 3.17 -7.20
N GLN A 162 31.40 3.42 -8.04
CA GLN A 162 32.70 2.78 -7.92
C GLN A 162 33.42 3.16 -6.62
N GLU A 163 33.39 4.44 -6.24
CA GLU A 163 33.97 4.90 -4.97
C GLU A 163 33.25 4.31 -3.76
N ALA A 164 31.93 4.14 -3.84
CA ALA A 164 31.15 3.49 -2.79
C ALA A 164 31.51 2.01 -2.67
N ARG A 165 31.66 1.27 -3.78
CA ARG A 165 32.10 -0.13 -3.77
C ARG A 165 33.49 -0.30 -3.18
N THR A 166 34.44 0.56 -3.56
CA THR A 166 35.78 0.57 -2.96
C THR A 166 35.73 0.91 -1.47
N ALA A 167 34.98 1.94 -1.09
CA ALA A 167 34.82 2.33 0.32
C ALA A 167 34.20 1.22 1.17
N PHE A 168 33.25 0.45 0.63
CA PHE A 168 32.66 -0.70 1.34
C PHE A 168 33.74 -1.69 1.75
N GLY A 169 34.57 -2.14 0.80
CA GLY A 169 35.64 -3.10 1.07
C GLY A 169 36.69 -2.57 2.05
N GLU A 170 37.06 -1.29 1.93
CA GLU A 170 37.99 -0.63 2.87
C GLU A 170 37.42 -0.55 4.29
N ILE A 171 36.16 -0.17 4.43
CA ILE A 171 35.49 -0.04 5.74
C ILE A 171 35.33 -1.41 6.40
N VAL A 172 34.91 -2.44 5.65
CA VAL A 172 34.86 -3.82 6.16
C VAL A 172 36.24 -4.30 6.60
N THR A 173 37.29 -4.01 5.82
CA THR A 173 38.67 -4.37 6.21
C THR A 173 39.07 -3.67 7.51
N GLN A 174 38.71 -2.41 7.70
CA GLN A 174 38.99 -1.68 8.93
C GLN A 174 38.23 -2.25 10.14
N ASP A 175 36.98 -2.63 9.96
CA ASP A 175 36.17 -3.25 11.03
C ASP A 175 36.72 -4.61 11.46
N VAL A 176 37.13 -5.45 10.50
CA VAL A 176 37.81 -6.73 10.77
C VAL A 176 39.12 -6.52 11.57
N LEU A 177 39.79 -5.39 11.38
CA LEU A 177 40.98 -5.00 12.16
C LEU A 177 40.64 -4.39 13.54
N GLY A 178 39.38 -4.40 13.95
CA GLY A 178 38.91 -3.91 15.25
C GLY A 178 38.83 -2.38 15.34
N LYS A 179 38.77 -1.67 14.22
CA LYS A 179 38.71 -0.19 14.22
C LYS A 179 37.30 0.37 14.34
N HIS A 180 36.28 -0.44 14.12
CA HIS A 180 34.85 -0.09 14.21
C HIS A 180 34.50 1.27 13.58
N PRO A 181 34.60 1.40 12.25
CA PRO A 181 34.35 2.68 11.59
C PRO A 181 32.90 3.16 11.81
N PRO A 182 32.66 4.48 11.97
CA PRO A 182 31.33 5.02 12.26
C PRO A 182 30.25 4.57 11.27
N TYR A 183 30.62 4.37 10.00
CA TYR A 183 29.72 3.94 8.92
C TYR A 183 29.10 2.55 9.13
N ILE A 184 29.69 1.70 9.97
CA ILE A 184 29.14 0.38 10.35
C ILE A 184 28.35 0.46 11.66
N GLU A 185 28.67 1.41 12.54
CA GLU A 185 28.05 1.52 13.87
C GLU A 185 26.69 2.21 13.85
N ALA A 186 26.53 3.23 12.99
CA ALA A 186 25.32 4.04 12.94
C ALA A 186 25.08 4.66 11.55
N LEU A 187 23.83 5.05 11.29
CA LEU A 187 23.52 5.91 10.15
C LEU A 187 24.20 7.26 10.33
N GLN A 188 24.88 7.74 9.30
CA GLN A 188 25.60 9.01 9.27
C GLN A 188 24.73 10.18 8.81
N PHE A 189 23.42 9.93 8.72
CA PHE A 189 22.39 10.88 8.32
C PHE A 189 21.10 10.52 9.07
N GLU A 190 20.22 11.51 9.24
CA GLU A 190 18.89 11.28 9.79
C GLU A 190 17.96 10.79 8.68
N PRO A 191 17.32 9.61 8.82
CA PRO A 191 16.29 9.17 7.89
C PRO A 191 15.14 10.18 7.78
N HIS A 192 14.46 10.16 6.64
CA HIS A 192 13.32 11.05 6.44
C HIS A 192 12.19 10.71 7.45
N SER A 193 11.39 11.72 7.81
CA SER A 193 10.22 11.51 8.66
C SER A 193 9.28 10.45 8.07
N MET A 194 8.78 9.56 8.92
CA MET A 194 7.76 8.54 8.61
C MET A 194 6.49 9.13 7.94
N SER A 195 6.20 10.41 8.16
CA SER A 195 5.06 11.12 7.53
C SER A 195 5.36 11.74 6.16
N ALA A 196 6.65 11.82 5.77
CA ALA A 196 7.12 12.49 4.55
C ALA A 196 7.41 11.52 3.39
N ALA A 197 7.31 10.21 3.63
CA ALA A 197 7.53 9.19 2.62
C ALA A 197 6.26 8.87 1.84
N ALA A 198 5.98 9.68 0.83
CA ALA A 198 4.94 9.39 -0.13
C ALA A 198 5.33 9.97 -1.50
N PHE A 199 5.89 9.15 -2.38
CA PHE A 199 5.75 9.42 -3.81
C PHE A 199 4.40 8.89 -4.25
N ALA A 200 3.41 9.77 -4.27
CA ALA A 200 2.15 9.46 -4.94
C ALA A 200 2.41 9.44 -6.45
N ASP A 201 2.51 8.23 -7.01
CA ASP A 201 2.46 8.05 -8.45
C ASP A 201 1.23 8.76 -9.02
N LYS A 202 1.39 9.36 -10.20
CA LYS A 202 0.31 10.10 -10.84
C LYS A 202 -0.44 9.18 -11.80
N PRO A 203 -1.77 9.23 -11.84
CA PRO A 203 -2.53 8.51 -12.85
C PRO A 203 -2.13 8.94 -14.26
N VAL A 204 -2.04 7.96 -15.18
CA VAL A 204 -1.75 8.19 -16.61
C VAL A 204 -2.99 8.17 -17.49
N ILE A 205 -4.12 7.66 -16.96
CA ILE A 205 -5.39 7.64 -17.68
C ILE A 205 -5.96 9.06 -17.68
N PRO A 206 -6.11 9.71 -18.84
CA PRO A 206 -6.64 11.06 -18.90
C PRO A 206 -8.06 11.12 -18.29
N GLY A 207 -8.29 12.06 -17.38
CA GLY A 207 -9.58 12.22 -16.70
C GLY A 207 -9.83 11.25 -15.53
N SER A 208 -8.86 10.42 -15.16
CA SER A 208 -8.99 9.51 -14.02
C SER A 208 -9.16 10.26 -12.68
N PRO A 209 -9.86 9.66 -11.70
CA PRO A 209 -9.99 10.25 -10.38
C PRO A 209 -8.65 10.41 -9.65
N MET A 210 -8.52 11.52 -8.93
CA MET A 210 -7.41 11.78 -7.99
C MET A 210 -7.88 11.57 -6.55
N ARG A 211 -6.98 11.16 -5.65
CA ARG A 211 -7.28 11.14 -4.22
C ARG A 211 -7.28 12.56 -3.68
N ALA A 212 -8.28 12.92 -2.87
CA ALA A 212 -8.26 14.18 -2.14
C ALA A 212 -7.08 14.17 -1.16
N ASN A 213 -6.24 15.21 -1.19
CA ASN A 213 -5.20 15.37 -0.17
C ASN A 213 -5.83 15.83 1.15
N GLY A 214 -5.09 15.74 2.26
CA GLY A 214 -5.57 16.18 3.58
C GLY A 214 -6.05 17.64 3.62
N ALA A 215 -5.51 18.50 2.73
CA ALA A 215 -5.90 19.89 2.56
C ALA A 215 -7.19 20.09 1.72
N ASP A 216 -7.55 19.11 0.88
CA ASP A 216 -8.70 19.18 -0.04
C ASP A 216 -9.96 18.54 0.55
N ARG A 217 -9.89 18.02 1.78
CA ARG A 217 -11.00 17.35 2.44
C ARG A 217 -11.97 18.41 2.96
N PRO A 218 -13.18 18.55 2.42
CA PRO A 218 -14.16 19.46 2.99
C PRO A 218 -14.42 19.06 4.44
N ALA A 219 -14.48 20.06 5.32
CA ALA A 219 -14.75 19.86 6.73
C ALA A 219 -16.21 19.42 6.92
N GLY A 220 -16.44 18.11 7.04
CA GLY A 220 -17.71 17.53 7.52
C GLY A 220 -18.56 16.84 6.44
N ASP A 221 -19.30 15.81 6.89
CA ASP A 221 -20.20 14.96 6.09
C ASP A 221 -21.50 15.68 5.62
N ALA A 222 -21.65 16.99 5.89
CA ALA A 222 -22.89 17.75 5.67
C ALA A 222 -22.84 18.73 4.48
N ALA A 223 -21.73 18.83 3.76
CA ALA A 223 -21.65 19.68 2.56
C ALA A 223 -22.31 19.01 1.34
N LYS A 224 -23.03 19.80 0.52
CA LYS A 224 -23.54 19.40 -0.80
C LYS A 224 -22.37 18.85 -1.63
N MET A 225 -22.53 17.67 -2.26
CA MET A 225 -21.49 17.09 -3.13
C MET A 225 -21.16 18.07 -4.27
N ASN A 226 -19.87 18.28 -4.54
CA ASN A 226 -19.44 19.07 -5.68
C ASN A 226 -19.31 18.19 -6.94
N ASP A 227 -19.17 18.82 -8.11
CA ASP A 227 -19.12 18.11 -9.39
C ASP A 227 -17.93 17.14 -9.49
N ALA A 228 -16.81 17.44 -8.83
CA ALA A 228 -15.64 16.57 -8.75
C ALA A 228 -15.92 15.26 -7.99
N GLU A 229 -16.59 15.33 -6.84
CA GLU A 229 -17.00 14.16 -6.06
C GLU A 229 -18.11 13.37 -6.77
N ILE A 230 -19.00 14.05 -7.49
CA ILE A 230 -20.07 13.41 -8.28
C ILE A 230 -19.48 12.60 -9.44
N LEU A 231 -18.55 13.17 -10.21
CA LEU A 231 -17.82 12.46 -11.27
C LEU A 231 -17.08 11.24 -10.71
N ALA A 232 -16.38 11.40 -9.59
CA ALA A 232 -15.66 10.30 -8.96
C ALA A 232 -16.61 9.21 -8.43
N THR A 233 -17.80 9.58 -7.97
CA THR A 233 -18.86 8.65 -7.55
C THR A 233 -19.36 7.84 -8.74
N ALA A 234 -19.67 8.47 -9.87
CA ALA A 234 -20.09 7.78 -11.10
C ALA A 234 -19.02 6.77 -11.56
N ILE A 235 -17.76 7.22 -11.65
CA ILE A 235 -16.62 6.36 -12.01
C ILE A 235 -16.45 5.20 -11.03
N ALA A 236 -16.62 5.43 -9.72
CA ALA A 236 -16.51 4.38 -8.71
C ALA A 236 -17.64 3.34 -8.79
N VAL A 237 -18.87 3.77 -9.11
CA VAL A 237 -19.99 2.84 -9.37
C VAL A 237 -19.66 1.97 -10.58
N ASP A 238 -19.29 2.58 -11.71
CA ASP A 238 -19.01 1.83 -12.93
C ASP A 238 -17.86 0.83 -12.74
N LEU A 239 -16.78 1.24 -12.06
CA LEU A 239 -15.66 0.33 -11.78
C LEU A 239 -16.09 -0.88 -10.92
N ASN A 240 -16.97 -0.69 -9.94
CA ASN A 240 -17.49 -1.80 -9.14
C ASN A 240 -18.29 -2.80 -9.98
N GLU A 241 -19.14 -2.30 -10.89
CA GLU A 241 -19.95 -3.13 -11.79
C GLU A 241 -19.08 -3.86 -12.83
N ILE A 242 -18.08 -3.18 -13.41
CA ILE A 242 -17.09 -3.78 -14.32
C ILE A 242 -16.36 -4.95 -13.65
N LEU A 243 -15.88 -4.76 -12.42
CA LEU A 243 -15.16 -5.81 -11.70
C LEU A 243 -16.05 -7.01 -11.34
N ALA A 244 -17.30 -6.76 -10.94
CA ALA A 244 -18.27 -7.83 -10.66
C ALA A 244 -18.65 -8.61 -11.92
N ALA A 245 -18.89 -7.91 -13.03
CA ALA A 245 -19.19 -8.49 -14.32
C ALA A 245 -18.02 -9.29 -14.91
N ALA A 246 -16.79 -8.77 -14.80
CA ALA A 246 -15.58 -9.46 -15.22
C ALA A 246 -15.36 -10.77 -14.45
N GLU A 247 -15.69 -10.79 -13.16
CA GLU A 247 -15.66 -12.02 -12.38
C GLU A 247 -16.75 -12.99 -12.78
N ALA A 248 -17.99 -12.51 -12.98
CA ALA A 248 -19.10 -13.33 -13.44
C ALA A 248 -18.80 -14.03 -14.77
N GLY A 249 -18.11 -13.34 -15.70
CA GLY A 249 -17.66 -13.92 -16.97
C GLY A 249 -16.71 -15.12 -16.85
N LYS A 250 -16.08 -15.33 -15.68
CA LYS A 250 -15.19 -16.49 -15.42
C LYS A 250 -15.92 -17.65 -14.74
N LYS A 251 -17.15 -17.43 -14.27
CA LYS A 251 -17.90 -18.40 -13.45
C LYS A 251 -18.78 -19.28 -14.32
N LYS A 252 -19.11 -20.47 -13.83
CA LYS A 252 -20.04 -21.39 -14.50
C LYS A 252 -21.48 -20.96 -14.23
N MET A 253 -22.04 -20.17 -15.15
CA MET A 253 -23.40 -19.63 -15.07
C MET A 253 -24.22 -20.03 -16.31
N SER A 254 -25.53 -19.79 -16.26
CA SER A 254 -26.41 -19.89 -17.41
C SER A 254 -26.00 -18.88 -18.50
N GLN A 255 -26.18 -19.25 -19.77
CA GLN A 255 -25.85 -18.35 -20.90
C GLN A 255 -26.53 -16.97 -20.78
N PRO A 256 -27.83 -16.86 -20.41
CA PRO A 256 -28.46 -15.56 -20.24
C PRO A 256 -27.81 -14.68 -19.16
N ALA A 257 -27.28 -15.28 -18.09
CA ALA A 257 -26.59 -14.56 -17.03
C ALA A 257 -25.17 -14.14 -17.44
N LEU A 258 -24.48 -14.95 -18.25
CA LEU A 258 -23.20 -14.58 -18.87
C LEU A 258 -23.36 -13.43 -19.87
N ASP A 259 -24.38 -13.49 -20.73
CA ASP A 259 -24.67 -12.43 -21.69
C ASP A 259 -24.97 -11.10 -20.97
N TYR A 260 -25.71 -11.17 -19.86
CA TYR A 260 -25.97 -10.02 -19.01
C TYR A 260 -24.69 -9.46 -18.37
N ALA A 261 -23.81 -10.31 -17.85
CA ALA A 261 -22.52 -9.86 -17.32
C ALA A 261 -21.67 -9.17 -18.40
N ASN A 262 -21.63 -9.72 -19.62
CA ASN A 262 -20.90 -9.09 -20.72
C ASN A 262 -21.48 -7.70 -21.08
N GLN A 263 -22.81 -7.59 -21.12
CA GLN A 263 -23.49 -6.30 -21.33
C GLN A 263 -23.15 -5.28 -20.25
N LEU A 264 -23.14 -5.68 -18.97
CA LEU A 264 -22.76 -4.79 -17.88
C LEU A 264 -21.30 -4.34 -18.00
N HIS A 265 -20.38 -5.27 -18.28
CA HIS A 265 -18.97 -4.95 -18.43
C HIS A 265 -18.74 -3.90 -19.54
N GLU A 266 -19.37 -4.09 -20.70
CA GLU A 266 -19.26 -3.16 -21.83
C GLU A 266 -19.94 -1.81 -21.53
N GLY A 267 -21.19 -1.84 -21.06
CA GLY A 267 -21.99 -0.65 -20.80
C GLY A 267 -21.36 0.25 -19.73
N HIS A 268 -20.99 -0.32 -18.58
CA HIS A 268 -20.32 0.43 -17.52
C HIS A 268 -18.90 0.86 -17.93
N GLY A 269 -18.17 0.05 -18.70
CA GLY A 269 -16.87 0.42 -19.25
C GLY A 269 -16.96 1.68 -20.13
N MET A 270 -17.93 1.72 -21.05
CA MET A 270 -18.18 2.90 -21.88
C MET A 270 -18.63 4.11 -21.05
N ASN A 271 -19.50 3.92 -20.05
CA ASN A 271 -19.96 5.02 -19.20
C ASN A 271 -18.80 5.63 -18.39
N MET A 272 -17.93 4.80 -17.82
CA MET A 272 -16.76 5.22 -17.06
C MET A 272 -15.80 6.07 -17.91
N VAL A 273 -15.52 5.64 -19.14
CA VAL A 273 -14.67 6.40 -20.08
C VAL A 273 -15.33 7.73 -20.45
N LYS A 274 -16.64 7.74 -20.67
CA LYS A 274 -17.40 8.99 -20.92
C LYS A 274 -17.32 9.93 -19.72
N ALA A 275 -17.45 9.44 -18.49
CA ALA A 275 -17.35 10.24 -17.28
C ALA A 275 -15.94 10.86 -17.12
N MET A 276 -14.89 10.08 -17.36
CA MET A 276 -13.50 10.59 -17.34
C MET A 276 -13.30 11.68 -18.38
N LYS A 277 -13.72 11.44 -19.63
CA LYS A 277 -13.62 12.40 -20.72
C LYS A 277 -14.41 13.68 -20.41
N LEU A 278 -15.63 13.54 -19.90
CA LEU A 278 -16.46 14.67 -19.51
C LEU A 278 -15.76 15.56 -18.48
N GLY A 279 -15.15 14.96 -17.45
CA GLY A 279 -14.38 15.71 -16.45
C GLY A 279 -13.29 16.58 -17.09
N GLN A 280 -12.63 16.08 -18.14
CA GLN A 280 -11.66 16.88 -18.89
C GLN A 280 -12.33 18.02 -19.67
N GLU A 281 -13.42 17.72 -20.39
CA GLU A 281 -14.15 18.69 -21.21
C GLU A 281 -14.70 19.86 -20.38
N ILE A 282 -15.17 19.59 -19.16
CA ILE A 282 -15.72 20.61 -18.25
C ILE A 282 -14.68 21.21 -17.29
N GLY A 283 -13.41 20.79 -17.37
CA GLY A 283 -12.33 21.28 -16.50
C GLY A 283 -12.48 20.87 -15.02
N VAL A 284 -13.15 19.76 -14.74
CA VAL A 284 -13.37 19.23 -13.38
C VAL A 284 -12.66 17.90 -13.22
N THR A 285 -11.60 17.88 -12.43
CA THR A 285 -10.91 16.64 -12.06
C THR A 285 -11.75 15.83 -11.08
N PRO A 286 -12.09 14.56 -11.36
CA PRO A 286 -12.82 13.74 -10.40
C PRO A 286 -12.01 13.50 -9.12
N MET A 287 -12.63 13.64 -7.95
CA MET A 287 -11.95 13.53 -6.66
C MET A 287 -12.53 12.43 -5.76
N ILE A 288 -11.67 11.48 -5.36
CA ILE A 288 -12.00 10.43 -4.40
C ILE A 288 -12.02 11.05 -2.99
N THR A 289 -13.23 11.30 -2.49
CA THR A 289 -13.49 11.71 -1.11
C THR A 289 -13.66 10.50 -0.18
N GLY A 290 -13.88 10.74 1.11
CA GLY A 290 -14.23 9.68 2.06
C GLY A 290 -15.52 8.94 1.70
N SER A 291 -16.49 9.60 1.06
CA SER A 291 -17.73 8.95 0.60
C SER A 291 -17.47 8.04 -0.60
N VAL A 292 -16.66 8.50 -1.56
CA VAL A 292 -16.28 7.70 -2.75
C VAL A 292 -15.46 6.48 -2.33
N ASP A 293 -14.50 6.64 -1.40
CA ASP A 293 -13.72 5.53 -0.85
C ASP A 293 -14.61 4.50 -0.11
N LYS A 294 -15.59 4.95 0.68
CA LYS A 294 -16.59 4.04 1.30
C LYS A 294 -17.37 3.25 0.24
N LEU A 295 -17.73 3.87 -0.87
CA LEU A 295 -18.44 3.22 -1.98
C LEU A 295 -17.57 2.17 -2.68
N GLN A 296 -16.30 2.49 -2.96
CA GLN A 296 -15.34 1.54 -3.54
C GLN A 296 -15.14 0.33 -2.61
N LYS A 297 -14.97 0.56 -1.30
CA LYS A 297 -14.86 -0.50 -0.29
C LYS A 297 -16.11 -1.37 -0.21
N LYS A 298 -17.30 -0.77 -0.30
CA LYS A 298 -18.57 -1.52 -0.35
C LYS A 298 -18.59 -2.46 -1.56
N GLY A 299 -18.26 -1.97 -2.75
CA GLY A 299 -18.17 -2.77 -3.97
C GLY A 299 -17.17 -3.93 -3.85
N ALA A 300 -15.95 -3.64 -3.35
CA ALA A 300 -14.94 -4.66 -3.09
C ALA A 300 -15.41 -5.73 -2.09
N GLY A 301 -16.14 -5.34 -1.03
CA GLY A 301 -16.72 -6.28 -0.07
C GLY A 301 -17.81 -7.18 -0.67
N THR A 302 -18.66 -6.63 -1.55
CA THR A 302 -19.63 -7.42 -2.31
C THR A 302 -18.92 -8.41 -3.23
N LEU A 303 -17.92 -7.97 -4.00
CA LEU A 303 -17.13 -8.84 -4.87
C LEU A 303 -16.44 -9.96 -4.09
N ALA A 304 -15.81 -9.65 -2.94
CA ALA A 304 -15.18 -10.62 -2.06
C ALA A 304 -16.15 -11.69 -1.52
N THR A 305 -17.44 -11.36 -1.42
CA THR A 305 -18.48 -12.33 -1.08
C THR A 305 -18.84 -13.20 -2.28
N LEU A 306 -19.01 -12.59 -3.46
CA LEU A 306 -19.38 -13.28 -4.70
C LEU A 306 -18.31 -14.27 -5.16
N VAL A 307 -17.02 -13.91 -5.15
CA VAL A 307 -15.91 -14.75 -5.67
C VAL A 307 -15.80 -16.10 -4.97
N ARG A 308 -16.33 -16.22 -3.74
CA ARG A 308 -16.32 -17.46 -2.94
C ARG A 308 -17.39 -18.46 -3.35
N LEU A 309 -18.33 -18.04 -4.20
CA LEU A 309 -19.43 -18.84 -4.69
C LEU A 309 -19.11 -19.38 -6.09
N GLU A 310 -19.79 -20.47 -6.42
CA GLU A 310 -19.67 -21.15 -7.72
C GLU A 310 -21.05 -21.57 -8.22
N GLY A 311 -21.15 -21.81 -9.53
CA GLY A 311 -22.34 -22.39 -10.14
C GLY A 311 -23.61 -21.57 -9.89
N SER A 312 -24.72 -22.28 -9.63
CA SER A 312 -26.02 -21.65 -9.37
C SER A 312 -26.06 -20.79 -8.10
N ALA A 313 -25.19 -21.07 -7.11
CA ALA A 313 -25.07 -20.23 -5.93
C ALA A 313 -24.46 -18.87 -6.26
N PHE A 314 -23.41 -18.85 -7.10
CA PHE A 314 -22.84 -17.61 -7.62
C PHE A 314 -23.88 -16.83 -8.43
N GLU A 315 -24.55 -17.47 -9.38
CA GLU A 315 -25.52 -16.82 -10.26
C GLU A 315 -26.65 -16.13 -9.48
N ARG A 316 -27.25 -16.83 -8.51
CA ARG A 316 -28.32 -16.25 -7.67
C ARG A 316 -27.81 -15.06 -6.86
N ALA A 317 -26.62 -15.17 -6.27
CA ALA A 317 -26.03 -14.10 -5.48
C ALA A 317 -25.65 -12.89 -6.34
N TYR A 318 -25.11 -13.13 -7.53
CA TYR A 318 -24.74 -12.10 -8.50
C TYR A 318 -25.98 -11.33 -8.96
N LEU A 319 -27.02 -12.02 -9.44
CA LEU A 319 -28.26 -11.36 -9.88
C LEU A 319 -28.93 -10.59 -8.74
N ALA A 320 -28.95 -11.14 -7.51
CA ALA A 320 -29.46 -10.43 -6.35
C ALA A 320 -28.65 -9.17 -6.03
N ALA A 321 -27.31 -9.23 -6.13
CA ALA A 321 -26.43 -8.09 -5.94
C ALA A 321 -26.67 -7.02 -7.02
N MET A 322 -26.84 -7.41 -8.29
CA MET A 322 -27.13 -6.50 -9.40
C MET A 322 -28.47 -5.80 -9.20
N VAL A 323 -29.53 -6.52 -8.85
CA VAL A 323 -30.85 -5.93 -8.56
C VAL A 323 -30.76 -4.90 -7.43
N LYS A 324 -30.11 -5.27 -6.32
CA LYS A 324 -29.97 -4.39 -5.16
C LYS A 324 -29.11 -3.16 -5.49
N GLY A 325 -27.94 -3.37 -6.06
CA GLY A 325 -26.96 -2.33 -6.38
C GLY A 325 -27.52 -1.30 -7.36
N HIS A 326 -28.12 -1.74 -8.47
CA HIS A 326 -28.70 -0.85 -9.46
C HIS A 326 -29.88 -0.04 -8.89
N ALA A 327 -30.73 -0.63 -8.04
CA ALA A 327 -31.81 0.10 -7.36
C ALA A 327 -31.27 1.18 -6.41
N GLU A 328 -30.21 0.87 -5.65
CA GLU A 328 -29.55 1.83 -4.76
C GLU A 328 -28.88 2.97 -5.56
N VAL A 329 -28.23 2.66 -6.68
CA VAL A 329 -27.59 3.65 -7.57
C VAL A 329 -28.61 4.57 -8.21
N ILE A 330 -29.74 4.06 -8.73
CA ILE A 330 -30.81 4.90 -9.27
C ILE A 330 -31.31 5.88 -8.21
N SER A 331 -31.58 5.40 -6.99
CA SER A 331 -31.98 6.26 -5.88
C SER A 331 -30.92 7.30 -5.55
N MET A 332 -29.64 6.93 -5.59
CA MET A 332 -28.52 7.85 -5.37
C MET A 332 -28.45 8.93 -6.45
N ILE A 333 -28.62 8.56 -7.72
CA ILE A 333 -28.62 9.52 -8.83
C ILE A 333 -29.79 10.52 -8.66
N ASP A 334 -31.01 10.02 -8.45
CA ASP A 334 -32.22 10.84 -8.36
C ASP A 334 -32.22 11.75 -7.12
N ASN A 335 -31.82 11.23 -5.97
CA ASN A 335 -31.97 11.93 -4.69
C ASN A 335 -30.75 12.69 -4.24
N ARG A 336 -29.57 12.41 -4.80
CA ARG A 336 -28.32 13.03 -4.38
C ARG A 336 -27.55 13.65 -5.54
N LEU A 337 -27.17 12.86 -6.55
CA LEU A 337 -26.23 13.33 -7.58
C LEU A 337 -26.86 14.42 -8.46
N LEU A 338 -28.05 14.20 -9.03
CA LEU A 338 -28.73 15.19 -9.88
C LEU A 338 -29.10 16.47 -9.12
N LYS A 339 -29.48 16.35 -7.83
CA LYS A 339 -29.77 17.51 -6.98
C LYS A 339 -28.52 18.28 -6.57
N SER A 340 -27.37 17.61 -6.56
CA SER A 340 -26.10 18.20 -6.14
C SER A 340 -25.30 18.79 -7.29
N ALA A 341 -25.41 18.22 -8.49
CA ALA A 341 -24.67 18.64 -9.67
C ALA A 341 -24.95 20.10 -10.04
N ASN A 342 -23.89 20.87 -10.30
CA ASN A 342 -24.00 22.27 -10.73
C ASN A 342 -23.83 22.38 -12.25
N ASN A 343 -22.89 21.62 -12.84
CA ASN A 343 -22.65 21.59 -14.28
C ASN A 343 -23.78 20.85 -15.06
N ASP A 344 -24.23 21.45 -16.16
CA ASP A 344 -25.35 20.92 -16.95
C ASP A 344 -24.97 19.70 -17.82
N GLU A 345 -23.74 19.63 -18.33
CA GLU A 345 -23.27 18.44 -19.05
C GLU A 345 -23.12 17.24 -18.10
N LEU A 346 -22.70 17.49 -16.86
CA LEU A 346 -22.71 16.46 -15.81
C LEU A 346 -24.13 15.98 -15.49
N LYS A 347 -25.12 16.88 -15.40
CA LYS A 347 -26.53 16.46 -15.22
C LYS A 347 -27.00 15.60 -16.38
N LYS A 348 -26.73 16.00 -17.63
CA LYS A 348 -27.09 15.21 -18.84
C LYS A 348 -26.47 13.82 -18.80
N HIS A 349 -25.18 13.73 -18.46
CA HIS A 349 -24.48 12.45 -18.32
C HIS A 349 -25.12 11.57 -17.23
N LEU A 350 -25.41 12.12 -16.05
CA LEU A 350 -26.09 11.39 -14.97
C LEU A 350 -27.50 10.92 -15.36
N THR A 351 -28.25 11.74 -16.10
CA THR A 351 -29.59 11.37 -16.60
C THR A 351 -29.51 10.20 -17.58
N ALA A 352 -28.52 10.21 -18.50
CA ALA A 352 -28.29 9.11 -19.42
C ALA A 352 -27.87 7.82 -18.68
N ALA A 353 -26.88 7.92 -17.78
CA ALA A 353 -26.44 6.79 -16.96
C ALA A 353 -27.59 6.20 -16.12
N ARG A 354 -28.47 7.03 -15.57
CA ARG A 354 -29.66 6.59 -14.82
C ARG A 354 -30.64 5.80 -15.68
N ALA A 355 -30.78 6.15 -16.96
CA ALA A 355 -31.62 5.39 -17.90
C ALA A 355 -31.00 4.01 -18.20
N ASP A 356 -29.69 3.96 -18.45
CA ASP A 356 -28.97 2.71 -18.71
C ASP A 356 -29.04 1.75 -17.50
N VAL A 357 -28.76 2.27 -16.29
CA VAL A 357 -28.84 1.51 -15.03
C VAL A 357 -30.28 0.99 -14.78
N ALA A 358 -31.31 1.73 -15.17
CA ALA A 358 -32.70 1.26 -15.08
C ALA A 358 -32.96 0.08 -16.04
N GLY A 359 -32.43 0.13 -17.26
CA GLY A 359 -32.49 -0.99 -18.20
C GLY A 359 -31.80 -2.24 -17.66
N HIS A 360 -30.62 -2.08 -17.09
CA HIS A 360 -29.87 -3.16 -16.43
C HIS A 360 -30.65 -3.77 -15.26
N LEU A 361 -31.25 -2.94 -14.39
CA LEU A 361 -32.07 -3.39 -13.26
C LEU A 361 -33.24 -4.28 -13.71
N GLU A 362 -33.99 -3.84 -14.72
CA GLU A 362 -35.13 -4.62 -15.22
C GLU A 362 -34.69 -5.95 -15.83
N LYS A 363 -33.56 -5.96 -16.55
CA LYS A 363 -32.96 -7.21 -17.05
C LYS A 363 -32.55 -8.15 -15.92
N ALA A 364 -31.91 -7.64 -14.87
CA ALA A 364 -31.51 -8.43 -13.71
C ALA A 364 -32.72 -9.07 -12.99
N LYS A 365 -33.80 -8.30 -12.79
CA LYS A 365 -35.06 -8.81 -12.19
C LYS A 365 -35.70 -9.92 -13.03
N SER A 366 -35.70 -9.75 -14.36
CA SER A 366 -36.20 -10.77 -15.29
C SER A 366 -35.41 -12.07 -15.17
N LEU A 367 -34.08 -12.00 -15.14
CA LEU A 367 -33.21 -13.17 -14.97
C LEU A 367 -33.38 -13.82 -13.60
N GLN A 368 -33.48 -13.04 -12.53
CA GLN A 368 -33.70 -13.57 -11.17
C GLN A 368 -35.03 -14.33 -11.05
N SER A 369 -36.08 -13.83 -11.70
CA SER A 369 -37.40 -14.48 -11.74
C SER A 369 -37.39 -15.77 -12.57
N GLY A 370 -36.61 -15.80 -13.66
CA GLY A 370 -36.42 -16.98 -14.50
C GLY A 370 -35.58 -18.08 -13.85
N ALA A 371 -34.57 -17.71 -13.06
CA ALA A 371 -33.70 -18.63 -12.32
C ALA A 371 -34.34 -19.21 -11.04
N SER A 372 -35.50 -18.70 -10.63
CA SER A 372 -36.27 -19.18 -9.47
C SER A 372 -37.35 -20.20 -9.85
N ARG A 373 -37.51 -20.48 -11.15
CA ARG A 373 -38.35 -21.57 -11.70
C ARG A 373 -37.45 -22.72 -12.11
#